data_AF-A0A2A8UV24-F1
#
_entry.id   AF-A0A2A8UV24-F1
#
_cell.length_a   1.000
_cell.length_b   1.000
_cell.length_c   1.000
_cell.angle_alpha   90.00
_cell.angle_beta   90.00
_cell.angle_gamma   90.00
#
_symmetry.space_group_name_H-M   'P 1'
#
loop_
_entity.id
_entity.type
_entity.pdbx_description
1 polymer ?
#
loop_
_entity_poly.entity_id
_entity_poly.type
_entity_poly.pdbx_seq_one_letter_code
_entity_poly.pdbx_strand_id
1 'polypeptide(L)'
;MMPALNGKYNIKAVSNILGIQPSTLRAWERRYHIIAPKRNHAGHRLYTEEHIQTLQWLMEKVSSGMMIGQAVQLLEGNRLQSNVQKEVHSDKEVVLVDDLLQALLKFDEITTSALLNEAFSIYSTEKVVASTILQVTNKLLTLKNNNEITMVQFQYVVSFLQTRLGMVYHNASSLSSLHKVIVLENNMLKGFIFSTYLRLKGYEAIYIRTSLEEDSLLSVVEQIQPKYVFVSFEDGRECKQAMNFVNSLQEKSRNLSVGLIGKISARDQLNIQTILIGDTKEEWDGWLKMSE
;
A
#
# COMPACT_ATOMS: atom_id res chain seq x y z
N MET A 1 7.27 -20.02 -0.72
CA MET A 1 7.86 -20.23 -2.05
C MET A 1 8.08 -18.84 -2.65
N MET A 2 9.34 -18.41 -2.78
CA MET A 2 9.67 -17.02 -3.19
C MET A 2 9.23 -16.75 -4.64
N PRO A 3 8.66 -15.57 -4.96
CA PRO A 3 8.27 -15.24 -6.32
C PRO A 3 9.51 -15.16 -7.21
N ALA A 4 9.46 -15.86 -8.34
CA ALA A 4 10.54 -15.88 -9.31
C ALA A 4 10.72 -14.49 -9.94
N LEU A 5 11.77 -13.78 -9.53
CA LEU A 5 12.29 -12.60 -10.23
C LEU A 5 12.73 -13.01 -11.65
N ASN A 6 11.79 -12.93 -12.60
CA ASN A 6 12.03 -13.19 -14.01
C ASN A 6 12.67 -11.95 -14.62
N GLY A 7 13.98 -12.00 -14.87
CA GLY A 7 14.68 -10.94 -15.62
C GLY A 7 14.10 -10.82 -17.03
N LYS A 8 13.72 -9.60 -17.42
CA LYS A 8 13.05 -9.30 -18.70
C LYS A 8 13.97 -8.62 -19.71
N TYR A 9 15.05 -7.98 -19.27
CA TYR A 9 15.89 -7.14 -20.13
C TYR A 9 17.19 -7.83 -20.47
N ASN A 10 17.65 -7.69 -21.72
CA ASN A 10 18.99 -8.09 -22.12
C ASN A 10 19.98 -6.93 -21.90
N ILE A 11 21.28 -7.21 -22.00
CA ILE A 11 22.32 -6.19 -21.74
C ILE A 11 22.24 -4.99 -22.70
N LYS A 12 21.75 -5.18 -23.93
CA LYS A 12 21.59 -4.10 -24.91
C LYS A 12 20.44 -3.17 -24.51
N ALA A 13 19.33 -3.73 -24.05
CA ALA A 13 18.20 -2.97 -23.53
C ALA A 13 18.62 -2.15 -22.30
N VAL A 14 19.30 -2.76 -21.33
CA VAL A 14 19.78 -2.06 -20.12
C VAL A 14 20.80 -0.98 -20.47
N SER A 15 21.72 -1.26 -21.38
CA SER A 15 22.69 -0.28 -21.89
C SER A 15 22.01 0.94 -22.51
N ASN A 16 20.96 0.74 -23.31
CA ASN A 16 20.19 1.82 -23.91
C ASN A 16 19.40 2.63 -22.87
N ILE A 17 18.75 1.96 -21.91
CA ILE A 17 17.97 2.61 -20.85
C ILE A 17 18.86 3.50 -19.97
N LEU A 18 20.06 3.02 -19.64
CA LEU A 18 20.96 3.68 -18.70
C LEU A 18 21.98 4.60 -19.36
N GLY A 19 22.09 4.59 -20.69
CA GLY A 19 23.10 5.35 -21.43
C GLY A 19 24.54 4.92 -21.15
N ILE A 20 24.77 3.66 -20.72
CA ILE A 20 26.11 3.13 -20.41
C ILE A 20 26.55 2.09 -21.43
N GLN A 21 27.86 2.04 -21.72
CA GLN A 21 28.40 1.02 -22.61
C GLN A 21 28.27 -0.39 -21.99
N PRO A 22 27.91 -1.43 -22.76
CA PRO A 22 27.80 -2.80 -22.26
C PRO A 22 29.11 -3.33 -21.63
N SER A 23 30.26 -2.85 -22.08
CA SER A 23 31.58 -3.17 -21.52
C SER A 23 31.73 -2.61 -20.10
N THR A 24 31.32 -1.37 -19.86
CA THR A 24 31.34 -0.71 -18.55
C THR A 24 30.43 -1.42 -17.56
N LEU A 25 29.21 -1.77 -17.98
CA LEU A 25 28.26 -2.52 -17.16
C LEU A 25 28.84 -3.88 -16.73
N ARG A 26 29.46 -4.63 -17.66
CA ARG A 26 30.13 -5.91 -17.35
C ARG A 26 31.31 -5.73 -16.41
N ALA A 27 32.06 -4.65 -16.55
CA ALA A 27 33.19 -4.35 -15.66
C ALA A 27 32.69 -4.07 -14.24
N TRP A 28 31.59 -3.34 -14.09
CA TRP A 28 30.98 -3.06 -12.78
C TRP A 28 30.43 -4.32 -12.13
N GLU A 29 29.70 -5.17 -12.88
CA GLU A 29 29.24 -6.48 -12.40
C GLU A 29 30.39 -7.33 -11.88
N ARG A 30 31.47 -7.47 -12.68
CA ARG A 30 32.60 -8.34 -12.34
C ARG A 30 33.39 -7.82 -11.14
N ARG A 31 33.57 -6.50 -11.05
CA ARG A 31 34.45 -5.89 -10.05
C ARG A 31 33.76 -5.71 -8.69
N TYR A 32 32.46 -5.42 -8.70
CA TYR A 32 31.74 -5.00 -7.51
C TYR A 32 30.58 -5.92 -7.13
N HIS A 33 30.22 -6.89 -7.97
CA HIS A 33 29.13 -7.84 -7.70
C HIS A 33 27.77 -7.18 -7.32
N ILE A 34 27.57 -5.93 -7.75
CA ILE A 34 26.42 -5.06 -7.40
C ILE A 34 25.06 -5.64 -7.78
N ILE A 35 25.02 -6.47 -8.81
CA ILE A 35 23.84 -7.17 -9.31
C ILE A 35 24.24 -8.55 -9.81
N ALA A 36 23.30 -9.50 -9.76
CA ALA A 36 23.50 -10.88 -10.21
C ALA A 36 22.41 -11.28 -11.23
N PRO A 37 22.52 -10.81 -12.50
CA PRO A 37 21.55 -11.18 -13.53
C PRO A 37 21.57 -12.70 -13.79
N LYS A 38 20.38 -13.32 -13.75
CA LYS A 38 20.23 -14.73 -14.12
C LYS A 38 20.58 -14.92 -15.59
N ARG A 39 21.06 -16.11 -15.96
CA ARG A 39 21.28 -16.45 -17.36
C ARG A 39 20.10 -17.25 -17.90
N ASN A 40 19.68 -16.97 -19.12
CA ASN A 40 18.71 -17.81 -19.83
C ASN A 40 19.36 -19.12 -20.33
N HIS A 41 18.56 -20.02 -20.91
CA HIS A 41 19.03 -21.30 -21.45
C HIS A 41 20.12 -21.14 -22.54
N ALA A 42 20.15 -20.00 -23.23
CA ALA A 42 21.17 -19.67 -24.25
C ALA A 42 22.42 -18.99 -23.65
N GLY A 43 22.52 -18.86 -22.31
CA GLY A 43 23.67 -18.27 -21.63
C GLY A 43 23.69 -16.73 -21.56
N HIS A 44 22.64 -16.05 -22.03
CA HIS A 44 22.54 -14.59 -22.00
C HIS A 44 22.04 -14.08 -20.65
N ARG A 45 22.61 -12.97 -20.17
CA ARG A 45 22.17 -12.28 -18.93
C ARG A 45 20.79 -11.67 -19.09
N LEU A 46 19.93 -11.91 -18.11
CA LEU A 46 18.60 -11.33 -17.94
C LEU A 46 18.57 -10.44 -16.71
N TYR A 47 18.27 -9.17 -16.92
CA TYR A 47 18.20 -8.15 -15.87
C TYR A 47 16.74 -7.92 -15.47
N THR A 48 16.53 -7.67 -14.19
CA THR A 48 15.24 -7.29 -13.62
C THR A 48 15.12 -5.77 -13.57
N GLU A 49 13.92 -5.27 -13.31
CA GLU A 49 13.70 -3.84 -13.06
C GLU A 49 14.50 -3.34 -11.84
N GLU A 50 14.61 -4.17 -10.79
CA GLU A 50 15.41 -3.86 -9.61
C GLU A 50 16.90 -3.67 -9.95
N HIS A 51 17.44 -4.48 -10.86
CA HIS A 51 18.81 -4.29 -11.34
C HIS A 51 18.96 -2.94 -12.06
N ILE A 52 17.98 -2.55 -12.86
CA ILE A 52 18.00 -1.26 -13.58
C ILE A 52 17.98 -0.11 -12.58
N GLN A 53 17.08 -0.12 -11.59
CA GLN A 53 17.00 0.91 -10.55
C GLN A 53 18.31 1.03 -9.76
N THR A 54 18.90 -0.11 -9.38
CA THR A 54 20.19 -0.14 -8.68
C THR A 54 21.29 0.51 -9.51
N LEU A 55 21.33 0.20 -10.81
CA LEU A 55 22.31 0.76 -11.74
C LEU A 55 22.06 2.25 -12.02
N GLN A 56 20.81 2.71 -12.11
CA GLN A 56 20.45 4.13 -12.25
C GLN A 56 20.97 4.93 -11.06
N TRP A 57 20.71 4.44 -9.84
CA TRP A 57 21.18 5.10 -8.64
C TRP A 57 22.71 5.21 -8.59
N LEU A 58 23.43 4.13 -8.97
CA LEU A 58 24.89 4.17 -9.07
C LEU A 58 25.35 5.19 -10.12
N MET A 59 24.67 5.26 -11.25
CA MET A 59 24.97 6.24 -12.31
C MET A 59 24.80 7.68 -11.84
N GLU A 60 23.75 7.99 -11.08
CA GLU A 60 23.54 9.31 -10.49
C GLU A 60 24.67 9.69 -9.52
N LYS A 61 25.17 8.75 -8.73
CA LYS A 61 26.31 9.02 -7.83
C LYS A 61 27.60 9.22 -8.59
N VAL A 62 27.84 8.43 -9.63
CA VAL A 62 29.04 8.61 -10.47
C VAL A 62 28.98 9.92 -11.24
N SER A 63 27.81 10.32 -11.76
CA SER A 63 27.66 11.60 -12.46
C SER A 63 27.80 12.81 -11.53
N SER A 64 27.49 12.66 -10.24
CA SER A 64 27.77 13.68 -9.21
C SER A 64 29.24 13.72 -8.74
N GLY A 65 30.15 13.01 -9.43
CA GLY A 65 31.59 13.04 -9.14
C GLY A 65 32.09 12.00 -8.13
N MET A 66 31.23 11.09 -7.65
CA MET A 66 31.64 10.01 -6.74
C MET A 66 32.33 8.87 -7.48
N MET A 67 33.38 8.29 -6.89
CA MET A 67 34.00 7.08 -7.47
C MET A 67 33.04 5.89 -7.33
N ILE A 68 32.91 5.08 -8.38
CA ILE A 68 31.99 3.92 -8.38
C ILE A 68 32.18 2.99 -7.17
N GLY A 69 33.42 2.74 -6.72
CA GLY A 69 33.66 1.92 -5.53
C GLY A 69 33.06 2.51 -4.24
N GLN A 70 33.09 3.83 -4.09
CA GLN A 70 32.47 4.53 -2.95
C GLN A 70 30.95 4.51 -3.05
N ALA A 71 30.39 4.67 -4.26
CA ALA A 71 28.97 4.57 -4.50
C ALA A 71 28.43 3.16 -4.17
N VAL A 72 29.19 2.11 -4.51
CA VAL A 72 28.85 0.73 -4.14
C VAL A 72 28.87 0.51 -2.63
N GLN A 73 29.92 0.97 -1.93
CA GLN A 73 29.98 0.86 -0.47
C GLN A 73 28.84 1.60 0.21
N LEU A 74 28.45 2.76 -0.31
CA LEU A 74 27.31 3.53 0.18
C LEU A 74 25.98 2.79 -0.06
N LEU A 75 25.83 2.15 -1.22
CA LEU A 75 24.66 1.33 -1.54
C LEU A 75 24.55 0.12 -0.60
N GLU A 76 25.65 -0.60 -0.38
CA GLU A 76 25.71 -1.73 0.55
C GLU A 76 25.49 -1.29 2.00
N GLY A 77 26.10 -0.17 2.40
CA GLY A 77 25.88 0.44 3.72
C GLY A 77 24.43 0.83 3.95
N ASN A 78 23.77 1.44 2.97
CA ASN A 78 22.34 1.77 3.03
C ASN A 78 21.47 0.51 3.06
N ARG A 79 21.81 -0.55 2.33
CA ARG A 79 21.10 -1.85 2.38
C ARG A 79 21.23 -2.53 3.74
N LEU A 80 22.41 -2.48 4.35
CA LEU A 80 22.65 -3.03 5.68
C LEU A 80 21.97 -2.21 6.78
N GLN A 81 22.07 -0.88 6.72
CA GLN A 81 21.40 0.02 7.67
C GLN A 81 19.87 -0.06 7.56
N SER A 82 19.32 -0.13 6.35
CA SER A 82 17.89 -0.29 6.14
C SER A 82 17.36 -1.66 6.57
N ASN A 83 18.16 -2.73 6.47
CA ASN A 83 17.76 -4.05 7.00
C ASN A 83 17.82 -4.12 8.54
N VAL A 84 18.89 -3.60 9.16
CA VAL A 84 19.03 -3.59 10.64
C VAL A 84 17.99 -2.65 11.28
N GLN A 85 17.71 -1.50 10.66
CA GLN A 85 16.62 -0.62 11.10
C GLN A 85 15.24 -1.27 10.87
N LYS A 86 15.01 -1.97 9.74
CA LYS A 86 13.74 -2.67 9.50
C LYS A 86 13.46 -3.77 10.51
N GLU A 87 14.44 -4.57 10.93
CA GLU A 87 14.24 -5.64 11.93
C GLU A 87 13.95 -5.08 13.34
N VAL A 88 14.68 -4.04 13.77
CA VAL A 88 14.45 -3.42 15.09
C VAL A 88 13.16 -2.60 15.11
N HIS A 89 12.81 -1.93 14.02
CA HIS A 89 11.53 -1.21 13.91
C HIS A 89 10.34 -2.16 13.74
N SER A 90 10.49 -3.32 13.09
CA SER A 90 9.39 -4.29 12.98
C SER A 90 8.99 -4.85 14.34
N ASP A 91 9.96 -5.20 15.19
CA ASP A 91 9.66 -5.73 16.52
C ASP A 91 8.98 -4.68 17.41
N LYS A 92 9.46 -3.43 17.38
CA LYS A 92 8.83 -2.32 18.11
C LYS A 92 7.45 -1.96 17.59
N GLU A 93 7.24 -1.98 16.27
CA GLU A 93 5.94 -1.71 15.66
C GLU A 93 4.91 -2.78 16.07
N VAL A 94 5.30 -4.06 16.08
CA VAL A 94 4.41 -5.16 16.50
C VAL A 94 4.02 -4.99 17.97
N VAL A 95 4.97 -4.70 18.86
CA VAL A 95 4.70 -4.45 20.28
C VAL A 95 3.75 -3.26 20.46
N LEU A 96 4.02 -2.14 19.78
CA LEU A 96 3.17 -0.94 19.83
C LEU A 96 1.73 -1.23 19.37
N VAL A 97 1.56 -2.03 18.30
CA VAL A 97 0.24 -2.44 17.81
C VAL A 97 -0.51 -3.25 18.86
N ASP A 98 0.16 -4.20 19.52
CA ASP A 98 -0.45 -5.03 20.55
C ASP A 98 -0.81 -4.23 21.80
N ASP A 99 0.10 -3.38 22.29
CA ASP A 99 -0.14 -2.51 23.45
C ASP A 99 -1.29 -1.54 23.18
N LEU A 100 -1.35 -0.94 21.98
CA LEU A 100 -2.42 -0.04 21.59
C LEU A 100 -3.77 -0.75 21.56
N LEU A 101 -3.84 -1.94 20.96
CA LEU A 101 -5.08 -2.72 20.92
C LEU A 101 -5.52 -3.13 22.34
N GLN A 102 -4.59 -3.54 23.20
CA GLN A 102 -4.90 -3.90 24.58
C GLN A 102 -5.42 -2.71 25.39
N ALA A 103 -4.82 -1.53 25.25
CA ALA A 103 -5.29 -0.30 25.91
C ALA A 103 -6.71 0.06 25.44
N LEU A 104 -6.97 -0.01 24.12
CA LEU A 104 -8.29 0.22 23.53
C LEU A 104 -9.33 -0.77 24.06
N LEU A 105 -9.01 -2.06 24.12
CA LEU A 105 -9.93 -3.10 24.62
C LEU A 105 -10.24 -2.98 26.12
N LYS A 106 -9.40 -2.25 26.87
CA LYS A 106 -9.58 -1.91 28.29
C LYS A 106 -10.22 -0.54 28.51
N PHE A 107 -10.61 0.17 27.45
CA PHE A 107 -11.15 1.54 27.51
C PHE A 107 -10.19 2.55 28.15
N ASP A 108 -8.88 2.28 28.11
CA ASP A 108 -7.86 3.13 28.69
C ASP A 108 -7.43 4.21 27.68
N GLU A 109 -8.17 5.31 27.66
CA GLU A 109 -7.92 6.43 26.74
C GLU A 109 -6.58 7.14 27.02
N ILE A 110 -6.11 7.15 28.27
CA ILE A 110 -4.86 7.81 28.67
C ILE A 110 -3.68 7.06 28.02
N THR A 111 -3.60 5.75 28.26
CA THR A 111 -2.56 4.90 27.67
C THR A 111 -2.67 4.86 26.15
N THR A 112 -3.89 4.75 25.61
CA THR A 112 -4.14 4.79 24.16
C THR A 112 -3.59 6.08 23.54
N SER A 113 -3.85 7.23 24.15
CA SER A 113 -3.38 8.53 23.65
C SER A 113 -1.86 8.65 23.73
N ALA A 114 -1.23 8.15 24.80
CA ALA A 114 0.21 8.13 24.95
C ALA A 114 0.89 7.29 23.85
N LEU A 115 0.40 6.07 23.61
CA LEU A 115 0.92 5.16 22.58
C LEU A 115 0.75 5.74 21.17
N LEU A 116 -0.38 6.39 20.87
CA LEU A 116 -0.58 7.07 19.58
C LEU A 116 0.38 8.25 19.41
N ASN A 117 0.58 9.08 20.44
CA ASN A 117 1.53 10.20 20.39
C ASN A 117 2.96 9.72 20.18
N GLU A 118 3.35 8.62 20.84
CA GLU A 118 4.64 7.96 20.61
C GLU A 118 4.75 7.48 19.15
N ALA A 119 3.71 6.81 18.64
CA ALA A 119 3.67 6.35 17.25
C ALA A 119 3.92 7.50 16.25
N PHE A 120 3.21 8.63 16.40
CA PHE A 120 3.37 9.80 15.54
C PHE A 120 4.68 10.55 15.74
N SER A 121 5.34 10.37 16.90
CA SER A 121 6.66 10.95 17.15
C SER A 121 7.79 10.18 16.46
N ILE A 122 7.60 8.87 16.26
CA ILE A 122 8.61 7.97 15.69
C ILE A 122 8.37 7.73 14.19
N TYR A 123 7.11 7.65 13.78
CA TYR A 123 6.71 7.28 12.42
C TYR A 123 5.95 8.42 11.72
N SER A 124 6.01 8.43 10.39
CA SER A 124 5.21 9.36 9.59
C SER A 124 3.71 9.09 9.75
N THR A 125 2.89 10.13 9.60
CA THR A 125 1.42 10.00 9.62
C THR A 125 0.93 8.92 8.65
N GLU A 126 1.53 8.86 7.46
CA GLU A 126 1.24 7.82 6.46
C GLU A 126 1.49 6.41 7.02
N LYS A 127 2.63 6.18 7.67
CA LYS A 127 2.99 4.88 8.25
C LYS A 127 2.04 4.52 9.41
N VAL A 128 1.72 5.45 10.29
CA VAL A 128 0.79 5.21 11.40
C VAL A 128 -0.60 4.83 10.87
N VAL A 129 -1.12 5.54 9.86
CA VAL A 129 -2.43 5.26 9.28
C VAL A 129 -2.44 3.94 8.50
N ALA A 130 -1.57 3.80 7.49
CA ALA A 130 -1.63 2.70 6.52
C ALA A 130 -0.94 1.40 7.00
N SER A 131 -0.20 1.44 8.11
CA SER A 131 0.42 0.25 8.70
C SER A 131 -0.12 -0.01 10.10
N THR A 132 0.12 0.89 11.05
CA THR A 132 -0.18 0.66 12.47
C THR A 132 -1.69 0.53 12.73
N ILE A 133 -2.49 1.52 12.32
CA ILE A 133 -3.95 1.50 12.53
C ILE A 133 -4.62 0.38 11.71
N LEU A 134 -4.10 0.10 10.51
CA LEU A 134 -4.59 -1.02 9.69
C LEU A 134 -4.35 -2.37 10.37
N GLN A 135 -3.16 -2.58 10.95
CA GLN A 135 -2.84 -3.80 11.70
C GLN A 135 -3.70 -3.93 12.98
N VAL A 136 -3.90 -2.85 13.73
CA VAL A 136 -4.82 -2.84 14.88
C VAL A 136 -6.23 -3.25 14.44
N THR A 137 -6.73 -2.70 13.34
CA THR A 137 -8.06 -3.03 12.79
C THR A 137 -8.16 -4.51 12.38
N ASN A 138 -7.12 -5.04 11.72
CA ASN A 138 -7.08 -6.45 11.32
C ASN A 138 -7.05 -7.40 12.52
N LYS A 139 -6.26 -7.08 13.55
CA LYS A 139 -6.22 -7.85 14.81
C LYS A 139 -7.57 -7.78 15.54
N LEU A 140 -8.17 -6.59 15.63
CA LEU A 140 -9.50 -6.39 16.22
C LEU A 140 -10.56 -7.27 15.54
N LEU A 141 -10.58 -7.30 14.20
CA LEU A 141 -11.49 -8.16 13.45
C LEU A 141 -11.26 -9.64 13.76
N THR A 142 -10.00 -10.07 13.84
CA THR A 142 -9.64 -11.45 14.18
C THR A 142 -10.21 -11.83 15.55
N LEU A 143 -10.00 -11.00 16.57
CA LEU A 143 -10.54 -11.22 17.91
C LEU A 143 -12.07 -11.28 17.92
N LYS A 144 -12.74 -10.39 17.17
CA LYS A 144 -14.20 -10.41 17.03
C LYS A 144 -14.69 -11.72 16.41
N ASN A 145 -14.08 -12.15 15.31
CA ASN A 145 -14.48 -13.37 14.58
C ASN A 145 -14.26 -14.64 15.42
N ASN A 146 -13.26 -14.62 16.30
CA ASN A 146 -12.99 -15.70 17.24
C ASN A 146 -13.85 -15.64 18.52
N ASN A 147 -14.72 -14.62 18.67
CA ASN A 147 -15.50 -14.34 19.88
C ASN A 147 -14.65 -14.10 21.14
N GLU A 148 -13.43 -13.57 20.98
CA GLU A 148 -12.50 -13.26 22.09
C GLU A 148 -12.79 -11.90 22.74
N ILE A 149 -13.59 -11.06 22.09
CA ILE A 149 -14.01 -9.75 22.57
C ILE A 149 -15.52 -9.58 22.43
N THR A 150 -16.09 -8.70 23.26
CA THR A 150 -17.51 -8.35 23.19
C THR A 150 -17.79 -7.40 22.02
N MET A 151 -19.06 -7.37 21.56
CA MET A 151 -19.49 -6.38 20.57
C MET A 151 -19.32 -4.94 21.10
N VAL A 152 -19.48 -4.71 22.40
CA VAL A 152 -19.28 -3.39 23.03
C VAL A 152 -17.83 -2.94 22.88
N GLN A 153 -16.86 -3.81 23.21
CA GLN A 153 -15.44 -3.51 23.01
C GLN A 153 -15.13 -3.25 21.54
N PHE A 154 -15.64 -4.09 20.64
CA PHE A 154 -15.45 -3.92 19.19
C PHE A 154 -15.95 -2.55 18.71
N GLN A 155 -17.18 -2.19 19.04
CA GLN A 155 -17.78 -0.92 18.60
C GLN A 155 -17.10 0.31 19.23
N TYR A 156 -16.65 0.19 20.49
CA TYR A 156 -15.85 1.24 21.12
C TYR A 156 -14.54 1.49 20.38
N VAL A 157 -13.78 0.42 20.09
CA VAL A 157 -12.50 0.54 19.39
C VAL A 157 -12.70 1.15 18.00
N VAL A 158 -13.72 0.67 17.26
CA VAL A 158 -14.07 1.22 15.93
C VAL A 158 -14.41 2.72 16.02
N SER A 159 -15.24 3.12 16.99
CA SER A 159 -15.65 4.52 17.16
C SER A 159 -14.48 5.43 17.53
N PHE A 160 -13.59 4.96 18.40
CA PHE A 160 -12.39 5.67 18.80
C PHE A 160 -11.45 5.90 17.61
N LEU A 161 -11.12 4.83 16.88
CA LEU A 161 -10.24 4.90 15.71
C LEU A 161 -10.86 5.76 14.61
N GLN A 162 -12.16 5.67 14.37
CA GLN A 162 -12.86 6.53 13.41
C GLN A 162 -12.72 8.01 13.76
N THR A 163 -12.89 8.36 15.04
CA THR A 163 -12.74 9.76 15.50
C THR A 163 -11.31 10.27 15.26
N ARG A 164 -10.30 9.47 15.61
CA ARG A 164 -8.89 9.82 15.42
C ARG A 164 -8.51 9.93 13.95
N LEU A 165 -8.92 8.96 13.12
CA LEU A 165 -8.70 8.99 11.67
C LEU A 165 -9.41 10.16 11.01
N GLY A 166 -10.62 10.51 11.46
CA GLY A 166 -11.37 11.65 10.95
C GLY A 166 -10.60 12.97 11.04
N MET A 167 -9.88 13.20 12.14
CA MET A 167 -9.02 14.38 12.26
C MET A 167 -7.90 14.40 11.21
N VAL A 168 -7.26 13.25 10.96
CA VAL A 168 -6.21 13.16 9.93
C VAL A 168 -6.80 13.34 8.53
N TYR A 169 -7.93 12.69 8.26
CA TYR A 169 -8.64 12.75 6.98
C TYR A 169 -9.05 14.18 6.61
N HIS A 170 -9.60 14.95 7.56
CA HIS A 170 -10.05 16.32 7.28
C HIS A 170 -8.91 17.34 7.22
N ASN A 171 -7.80 17.10 7.93
CA ASN A 171 -6.62 17.98 7.91
C ASN A 171 -5.67 17.71 6.75
N ALA A 172 -5.77 16.55 6.09
CA ALA A 172 -4.98 16.24 4.92
C ALA A 172 -5.35 17.17 3.75
N SER A 173 -4.34 17.81 3.15
CA SER A 173 -4.53 18.70 2.01
C SER A 173 -4.85 17.91 0.74
N SER A 174 -5.85 18.33 -0.01
CA SER A 174 -6.10 17.84 -1.36
C SER A 174 -5.40 18.72 -2.39
N LEU A 175 -4.79 18.09 -3.40
CA LEU A 175 -4.25 18.77 -4.57
C LEU A 175 -5.29 18.69 -5.69
N SER A 176 -5.74 19.84 -6.21
CA SER A 176 -6.75 19.91 -7.26
C SER A 176 -6.34 19.25 -8.59
N SER A 177 -5.05 18.96 -8.77
CA SER A 177 -4.51 18.27 -9.95
C SER A 177 -4.72 16.75 -9.92
N LEU A 178 -5.05 16.16 -8.77
CA LEU A 178 -5.25 14.72 -8.62
C LEU A 178 -6.73 14.35 -8.75
N HIS A 179 -6.98 13.13 -9.20
CA HIS A 179 -8.33 12.65 -9.51
C HIS A 179 -9.20 12.50 -8.25
N LYS A 180 -10.51 12.75 -8.40
CA LYS A 180 -11.52 12.43 -7.38
C LYS A 180 -11.70 10.93 -7.25
N VAL A 181 -11.75 10.47 -6.00
CA VAL A 181 -11.91 9.06 -5.65
C VAL A 181 -13.05 8.92 -4.65
N ILE A 182 -14.00 8.03 -4.91
CA ILE A 182 -15.00 7.64 -3.92
C ILE A 182 -14.56 6.32 -3.30
N VAL A 183 -14.63 6.22 -1.96
CA VAL A 183 -14.40 4.98 -1.23
C VAL A 183 -15.63 4.65 -0.41
N LEU A 184 -16.23 3.50 -0.70
CA LEU A 184 -17.44 3.00 -0.07
C LEU A 184 -17.10 1.92 0.94
N GLU A 185 -17.75 1.97 2.09
CA GLU A 185 -17.59 0.99 3.17
C GLU A 185 -18.89 0.80 3.92
N ASN A 186 -19.17 -0.43 4.35
CA ASN A 186 -20.37 -0.71 5.15
C ASN A 186 -20.05 -0.80 6.65
N ASN A 187 -19.17 -1.73 7.03
CA ASN A 187 -19.13 -2.23 8.42
C ASN A 187 -17.84 -1.98 9.19
N MET A 188 -16.73 -1.62 8.54
CA MET A 188 -15.44 -1.48 9.24
C MET A 188 -14.75 -0.15 8.95
N LEU A 189 -13.41 -0.12 8.98
CA LEU A 189 -12.59 1.08 8.82
C LEU A 189 -11.56 0.95 7.71
N LYS A 190 -11.44 -0.19 7.02
CA LYS A 190 -10.41 -0.40 6.00
C LYS A 190 -10.55 0.58 4.84
N GLY A 191 -11.76 0.79 4.35
CA GLY A 191 -12.07 1.83 3.36
C GLY A 191 -11.80 3.23 3.90
N PHE A 192 -12.10 3.49 5.18
CA PHE A 192 -11.80 4.79 5.78
C PHE A 192 -10.29 5.05 5.93
N ILE A 193 -9.51 4.03 6.33
CA ILE A 193 -8.05 4.08 6.40
C ILE A 193 -7.48 4.33 5.00
N PHE A 194 -7.94 3.58 4.00
CA PHE A 194 -7.48 3.75 2.62
C PHE A 194 -7.79 5.15 2.09
N SER A 195 -9.01 5.65 2.29
CA SER A 195 -9.37 7.01 1.86
C SER A 195 -8.55 8.09 2.57
N THR A 196 -8.24 7.90 3.86
CA THR A 196 -7.33 8.78 4.62
C THR A 196 -5.93 8.75 4.03
N TYR A 197 -5.42 7.56 3.71
CA TYR A 197 -4.13 7.39 3.04
C TYR A 197 -4.10 8.07 1.66
N LEU A 198 -5.15 7.94 0.85
CA LEU A 198 -5.27 8.66 -0.43
C LEU A 198 -5.20 10.18 -0.25
N ARG A 199 -5.86 10.73 0.77
CA ARG A 199 -5.77 12.17 1.07
C ARG A 199 -4.36 12.58 1.47
N LEU A 200 -3.64 11.76 2.24
CA LEU A 200 -2.23 12.01 2.57
C LEU A 200 -1.34 11.99 1.32
N LYS A 201 -1.75 11.31 0.25
CA LYS A 201 -1.12 11.34 -1.08
C LYS A 201 -1.64 12.48 -1.98
N GLY A 202 -2.53 13.33 -1.48
CA GLY A 202 -3.06 14.50 -2.17
C GLY A 202 -4.31 14.27 -3.01
N TYR A 203 -4.84 13.04 -3.09
CA TYR A 203 -6.07 12.76 -3.85
C TYR A 203 -7.28 13.41 -3.18
N GLU A 204 -8.25 13.84 -4.00
CA GLU A 204 -9.57 14.26 -3.51
C GLU A 204 -10.43 13.03 -3.22
N ALA A 205 -10.10 12.33 -2.12
CA ALA A 205 -10.83 11.16 -1.68
C ALA A 205 -12.08 11.54 -0.88
N ILE A 206 -13.20 10.88 -1.19
CA ILE A 206 -14.51 11.04 -0.57
C ILE A 206 -14.92 9.70 0.01
N TYR A 207 -14.88 9.59 1.33
CA TYR A 207 -15.35 8.44 2.07
C TYR A 207 -16.87 8.50 2.26
N ILE A 208 -17.57 7.40 1.96
CA ILE A 208 -19.00 7.26 2.19
C ILE A 208 -19.26 5.93 2.89
N ARG A 209 -19.88 5.99 4.07
CA ARG A 209 -20.39 4.80 4.73
C ARG A 209 -21.81 4.51 4.24
N THR A 210 -22.03 3.34 3.65
CA THR A 210 -23.31 3.02 3.01
C THR A 210 -23.54 1.51 2.90
N SER A 211 -24.80 1.08 2.99
CA SER A 211 -25.25 -0.19 2.44
C SER A 211 -25.21 -0.06 0.91
N LEU A 212 -24.66 -1.05 0.21
CA LEU A 212 -24.42 -0.99 -1.25
C LEU A 212 -25.74 -1.08 -2.05
N GLU A 213 -26.60 -0.08 -1.95
CA GLU A 213 -27.88 0.04 -2.66
C GLU A 213 -27.68 0.84 -3.95
N GLU A 214 -27.95 0.20 -5.10
CA GLU A 214 -27.53 0.68 -6.43
C GLU A 214 -28.15 2.02 -6.87
N ASP A 215 -29.40 2.30 -6.49
CA ASP A 215 -30.15 3.39 -7.12
C ASP A 215 -29.69 4.79 -6.66
N SER A 216 -29.21 4.93 -5.43
CA SER A 216 -28.79 6.23 -4.90
C SER A 216 -27.37 6.63 -5.33
N LEU A 217 -26.46 5.67 -5.47
CA LEU A 217 -25.04 5.93 -5.69
C LEU A 217 -24.71 6.38 -7.13
N LEU A 218 -25.53 6.00 -8.11
CA LEU A 218 -25.37 6.49 -9.49
C LEU A 218 -25.48 8.02 -9.55
N SER A 219 -26.49 8.59 -8.89
CA SER A 219 -26.66 10.04 -8.81
C SER A 219 -25.44 10.75 -8.19
N VAL A 220 -24.82 10.12 -7.19
CA VAL A 220 -23.63 10.62 -6.51
C VAL A 220 -22.41 10.56 -7.43
N VAL A 221 -22.23 9.46 -8.18
CA VAL A 221 -21.16 9.30 -9.17
C VAL A 221 -21.32 10.33 -10.30
N GLU A 222 -22.54 10.56 -10.80
CA GLU A 222 -22.83 11.57 -11.81
C GLU A 222 -22.53 13.00 -11.33
N GLN A 223 -22.88 13.31 -10.08
CA GLN A 223 -22.64 14.62 -9.47
C GLN A 223 -21.14 14.88 -9.21
N ILE A 224 -20.43 13.89 -8.68
CA ILE A 224 -19.02 14.04 -8.27
C ILE A 224 -18.07 13.91 -9.46
N GLN A 225 -18.45 13.09 -10.44
CA GLN A 225 -17.63 12.67 -11.59
C GLN A 225 -16.25 12.12 -11.17
N PRO A 226 -16.20 11.08 -10.30
CA PRO A 226 -14.93 10.51 -9.87
C PRO A 226 -14.26 9.72 -11.00
N LYS A 227 -12.92 9.65 -10.99
CA LYS A 227 -12.20 8.69 -11.84
C LYS A 227 -12.28 7.28 -11.27
N TYR A 228 -12.26 7.17 -9.94
CA TYR A 228 -12.22 5.90 -9.24
C TYR A 228 -13.35 5.76 -8.21
N VAL A 229 -13.94 4.57 -8.15
CA VAL A 229 -14.82 4.14 -7.06
C VAL A 229 -14.28 2.84 -6.49
N PHE A 230 -14.03 2.82 -5.18
CA PHE A 230 -13.57 1.65 -4.46
C PHE A 230 -14.60 1.17 -3.46
N VAL A 231 -14.74 -0.14 -3.31
CA VAL A 231 -15.61 -0.75 -2.31
C VAL A 231 -14.79 -1.64 -1.39
N SER A 232 -14.85 -1.35 -0.08
CA SER A 232 -14.20 -2.14 0.96
C SER A 232 -15.08 -3.30 1.42
N PHE A 233 -14.46 -4.45 1.68
CA PHE A 233 -15.13 -5.63 2.22
C PHE A 233 -14.22 -6.40 3.21
N GLU A 234 -14.85 -7.16 4.10
CA GLU A 234 -14.16 -7.90 5.17
C GLU A 234 -14.31 -9.43 5.07
N ASP A 235 -15.41 -9.91 4.49
CA ASP A 235 -15.69 -11.34 4.35
C ASP A 235 -16.13 -11.72 2.93
N GLY A 236 -16.27 -13.04 2.68
CA GLY A 236 -16.64 -13.55 1.37
C GLY A 236 -18.07 -13.20 0.93
N ARG A 237 -18.99 -12.89 1.85
CA ARG A 237 -20.34 -12.43 1.51
C ARG A 237 -20.31 -10.97 1.07
N GLU A 238 -19.63 -10.13 1.84
CA GLU A 238 -19.42 -8.72 1.49
C GLU A 238 -18.64 -8.59 0.17
N CYS A 239 -17.64 -9.44 -0.08
CA CYS A 239 -16.90 -9.49 -1.34
C CYS A 239 -17.85 -9.71 -2.54
N LYS A 240 -18.79 -10.66 -2.44
CA LYS A 240 -19.76 -10.92 -3.51
C LYS A 240 -20.70 -9.73 -3.74
N GLN A 241 -21.17 -9.10 -2.67
CA GLN A 241 -22.00 -7.90 -2.78
C GLN A 241 -21.23 -6.74 -3.43
N ALA A 242 -19.99 -6.51 -2.99
CA ALA A 242 -19.11 -5.50 -3.54
C ALA A 242 -18.81 -5.76 -5.02
N MET A 243 -18.52 -7.01 -5.42
CA MET A 243 -18.30 -7.41 -6.81
C MET A 243 -19.52 -7.14 -7.70
N ASN A 244 -20.70 -7.56 -7.27
CA ASN A 244 -21.94 -7.32 -8.03
C ASN A 244 -22.17 -5.81 -8.22
N PHE A 245 -21.97 -5.05 -7.14
CA PHE A 245 -22.17 -3.61 -7.13
C PHE A 245 -21.19 -2.88 -8.07
N VAL A 246 -19.89 -3.17 -7.99
CA VAL A 246 -18.89 -2.52 -8.86
C VAL A 246 -19.08 -2.87 -10.33
N ASN A 247 -19.52 -4.10 -10.63
CA ASN A 247 -19.83 -4.50 -12.01
C ASN A 247 -21.04 -3.74 -12.56
N SER A 248 -22.12 -3.60 -11.78
CA SER A 248 -23.30 -2.79 -12.16
C SER A 248 -22.92 -1.32 -12.41
N LEU A 249 -22.05 -0.74 -11.56
CA LEU A 249 -21.54 0.62 -11.77
C LEU A 249 -20.70 0.75 -13.05
N GLN A 250 -19.81 -0.21 -13.32
CA GLN A 250 -18.95 -0.19 -14.49
C GLN A 250 -19.74 -0.29 -15.80
N GLU A 251 -20.82 -1.08 -15.82
CA GLU A 251 -21.72 -1.20 -16.97
C GLU A 251 -22.46 0.11 -17.26
N LYS A 252 -22.86 0.83 -16.20
CA LYS A 252 -23.60 2.10 -16.30
C LYS A 252 -22.68 3.31 -16.56
N SER A 253 -21.38 3.20 -16.26
CA SER A 253 -20.41 4.31 -16.38
C SER A 253 -19.09 3.89 -17.05
N ARG A 254 -18.96 4.12 -18.36
CA ARG A 254 -17.79 3.68 -19.15
C ARG A 254 -16.45 4.34 -18.79
N ASN A 255 -16.48 5.56 -18.24
CA ASN A 255 -15.26 6.31 -17.88
C ASN A 255 -14.85 6.11 -16.42
N LEU A 256 -15.65 5.37 -15.65
CA LEU A 256 -15.35 5.06 -14.26
C LEU A 256 -14.38 3.88 -14.20
N SER A 257 -13.41 3.94 -13.29
CA SER A 257 -12.59 2.79 -12.93
C SER A 257 -12.99 2.31 -11.55
N VAL A 258 -13.56 1.11 -11.47
CA VAL A 258 -13.97 0.53 -10.20
C VAL A 258 -12.89 -0.38 -9.61
N GLY A 259 -12.88 -0.52 -8.28
CA GLY A 259 -12.02 -1.48 -7.61
C GLY A 259 -12.52 -1.95 -6.25
N LEU A 260 -11.81 -2.93 -5.70
CA LEU A 260 -12.13 -3.56 -4.43
C LEU A 260 -10.95 -3.44 -3.46
N ILE A 261 -11.29 -3.26 -2.17
CA ILE A 261 -10.32 -3.16 -1.06
C ILE A 261 -10.62 -4.29 -0.08
N GLY A 262 -9.65 -5.20 0.11
CA GLY A 262 -9.80 -6.35 1.00
C GLY A 262 -9.09 -7.60 0.47
N LYS A 263 -9.05 -8.66 1.30
CA LYS A 263 -8.42 -9.93 0.92
C LYS A 263 -9.40 -10.81 0.16
N ILE A 264 -9.08 -11.09 -1.10
CA ILE A 264 -9.81 -12.04 -1.92
C ILE A 264 -9.14 -13.41 -1.84
N SER A 265 -9.94 -14.47 -1.74
CA SER A 265 -9.40 -15.83 -1.80
C SER A 265 -8.79 -16.08 -3.19
N ALA A 266 -7.72 -16.88 -3.27
CA ALA A 266 -7.08 -17.20 -4.57
C ALA A 266 -8.06 -17.80 -5.61
N ARG A 267 -9.17 -18.38 -5.15
CA ARG A 267 -10.21 -18.97 -6.00
C ARG A 267 -11.10 -17.92 -6.67
N ASP A 268 -11.33 -16.80 -5.99
CA ASP A 268 -12.19 -15.72 -6.48
C ASP A 268 -11.41 -14.71 -7.37
N GLN A 269 -10.08 -14.66 -7.27
CA GLN A 269 -9.21 -13.79 -8.08
C GLN A 269 -9.28 -14.08 -9.59
N LEU A 270 -9.60 -15.31 -10.01
CA LEU A 270 -9.56 -15.74 -11.40
C LEU A 270 -10.67 -15.14 -12.28
N ASN A 271 -11.71 -14.54 -11.68
CA ASN A 271 -12.90 -14.04 -12.38
C ASN A 271 -13.05 -12.51 -12.34
N ILE A 272 -12.04 -11.78 -11.87
CA ILE A 272 -12.16 -10.35 -11.58
C ILE A 272 -11.56 -9.53 -12.72
N GLN A 273 -12.41 -8.82 -13.47
CA GLN A 273 -11.99 -7.77 -14.41
C GLN A 273 -11.75 -6.41 -13.71
N THR A 274 -12.14 -6.32 -12.43
CA THR A 274 -12.08 -5.17 -11.54
C THR A 274 -10.68 -4.97 -10.94
N ILE A 275 -10.31 -3.74 -10.58
CA ILE A 275 -9.02 -3.47 -9.93
C ILE A 275 -9.04 -3.98 -8.49
N LEU A 276 -8.16 -4.92 -8.14
CA LEU A 276 -7.90 -5.29 -6.75
C LEU A 276 -6.71 -4.49 -6.22
N ILE A 277 -6.94 -3.62 -5.22
CA ILE A 277 -5.86 -2.82 -4.62
C ILE A 277 -5.15 -3.57 -3.47
N GLY A 278 -5.75 -4.65 -2.96
CA GLY A 278 -5.23 -5.37 -1.80
C GLY A 278 -5.57 -4.70 -0.48
N ASP A 279 -4.83 -5.05 0.57
CA ASP A 279 -5.11 -4.65 1.95
C ASP A 279 -3.86 -4.30 2.77
N THR A 280 -2.76 -4.01 2.07
CA THR A 280 -1.51 -3.54 2.66
C THR A 280 -1.08 -2.22 2.04
N LYS A 281 -0.27 -1.46 2.77
CA LYS A 281 0.32 -0.21 2.27
C LYS A 281 1.12 -0.45 0.99
N GLU A 282 1.88 -1.53 0.92
CA GLU A 282 2.72 -1.87 -0.22
C GLU A 282 1.91 -2.12 -1.49
N GLU A 283 0.76 -2.79 -1.37
CA GLU A 283 -0.16 -2.99 -2.48
C GLU A 283 -0.83 -1.68 -2.91
N TRP A 284 -1.21 -0.82 -1.95
CA TRP A 284 -1.76 0.51 -2.22
C TRP A 284 -0.75 1.42 -2.93
N ASP A 285 0.51 1.46 -2.46
CA ASP A 285 1.62 2.17 -3.12
C ASP A 285 1.83 1.63 -4.55
N GLY A 286 1.70 0.32 -4.74
CA GLY A 286 1.80 -0.34 -6.04
C GLY A 286 0.72 0.11 -7.01
N TRP A 287 -0.54 0.17 -6.55
CA TRP A 287 -1.67 0.64 -7.35
C TRP A 287 -1.53 2.12 -7.74
N LEU A 288 -1.13 2.99 -6.80
CA LEU A 288 -0.97 4.42 -7.08
C LEU A 288 -0.01 4.68 -8.24
N LYS A 289 1.13 3.98 -8.26
CA LYS A 289 2.14 4.07 -9.33
C LYS A 289 1.64 3.60 -10.70
N MET A 290 0.62 2.74 -10.74
CA MET A 290 -0.01 2.29 -11.99
C MET A 290 -1.14 3.23 -12.45
N SER A 291 -1.61 4.11 -11.56
CA SER A 291 -2.77 4.98 -11.75
C SER A 291 -2.41 6.40 -12.22
N GLU A 292 -1.15 6.80 -12.00
CA GLU A 292 -0.49 8.01 -12.52
C GLU A 292 -0.08 7.84 -14.00
#